data_AF-A0A8C7GK68-F1
#
_entry.id   AF-A0A8C7GK68-F1
#
_cell.length_a   1.000
_cell.length_b   1.000
_cell.length_c   1.000
_cell.angle_alpha   90.00
_cell.angle_beta   90.00
_cell.angle_gamma   90.00
#
_symmetry.space_group_name_H-M   'P 1'
#
loop_
_entity.id
_entity.type
_entity.pdbx_description
1 polymer ?
#
loop_
_entity_poly.entity_id
_entity_poly.type
_entity_poly.pdbx_seq_one_letter_code
_entity_poly.pdbx_strand_id
1 'polypeptide(L)'
;MADEEAVPGAEGPLVTVTFQRTPHKKQKYLESEPKALGVAQIALSVFDISSVIVLFTNSMSMLVEDLTHVIGSVFVIIAGSLAIAAQNLHLPTLKACLGMQVVACVASVINLIVSVSDMAGHRHGYSCWKYVEINNTDHNDSCYSITDSTAHYFAELVLIHTALIAISVTLAAYCCKVVNCCSPGQRMNRHHLEMRSSVGGQPILCLCR
;
A
#
# COMPACT_ATOMS: atom_id res chain seq x y z
N MET A 1 44.57 -52.05 8.67
CA MET A 1 43.58 -53.15 8.80
C MET A 1 42.82 -52.90 10.09
N ALA A 2 41.50 -52.73 10.09
CA ALA A 2 40.59 -52.46 8.97
C ALA A 2 39.32 -51.79 9.56
N ASP A 3 38.57 -51.06 8.75
CA ASP A 3 37.22 -50.57 9.08
C ASP A 3 36.22 -51.72 9.27
N GLU A 4 35.15 -51.49 10.04
CA GLU A 4 33.76 -51.74 9.60
C GLU A 4 32.73 -51.08 10.55
N GLU A 5 31.64 -50.57 9.98
CA GLU A 5 30.51 -49.93 10.69
C GLU A 5 29.47 -50.94 11.19
N ALA A 6 28.66 -50.56 12.19
CA ALA A 6 27.23 -50.93 12.24
C ALA A 6 26.41 -50.05 13.22
N VAL A 7 25.28 -49.50 12.74
CA VAL A 7 24.17 -48.92 13.53
C VAL A 7 22.85 -49.45 12.94
N PRO A 8 21.90 -49.95 13.75
CA PRO A 8 20.51 -49.45 13.63
C PRO A 8 19.61 -49.51 14.90
N GLY A 9 18.58 -48.64 14.95
CA GLY A 9 17.39 -48.70 15.85
C GLY A 9 17.53 -47.90 17.16
N ALA A 10 16.79 -46.82 17.48
CA ALA A 10 15.34 -46.54 17.44
C ALA A 10 14.53 -47.46 18.40
N GLU A 11 13.57 -47.03 19.22
CA GLU A 11 12.88 -45.75 19.46
C GLU A 11 13.41 -44.98 20.71
N GLY A 12 12.96 -43.79 21.14
CA GLY A 12 12.00 -42.80 20.60
C GLY A 12 11.53 -41.80 21.70
N PRO A 13 11.74 -40.46 21.60
CA PRO A 13 11.48 -39.53 22.71
C PRO A 13 10.04 -38.97 22.76
N LEU A 14 9.49 -38.85 23.96
CA LEU A 14 8.16 -38.29 24.24
C LEU A 14 8.05 -36.82 23.78
N VAL A 15 7.23 -36.55 22.76
CA VAL A 15 6.99 -35.19 22.23
C VAL A 15 6.20 -34.36 23.25
N THR A 16 6.92 -33.69 24.14
CA THR A 16 6.35 -32.65 25.00
C THR A 16 6.12 -31.40 24.15
N VAL A 17 4.86 -31.18 23.72
CA VAL A 17 4.46 -29.94 23.04
C VAL A 17 4.37 -28.80 24.05
N THR A 18 5.53 -28.34 24.51
CA THR A 18 5.63 -27.10 25.28
C THR A 18 5.30 -25.96 24.33
N PHE A 19 4.14 -25.33 24.51
CA PHE A 19 3.73 -24.16 23.72
C PHE A 19 4.55 -22.93 24.13
N GLN A 20 5.86 -22.95 23.86
CA GLN A 20 6.69 -21.77 24.00
C GLN A 20 6.09 -20.66 23.14
N ARG A 21 5.78 -19.54 23.82
CA ARG A 21 5.37 -18.27 23.24
C ARG A 21 6.56 -17.65 22.50
N THR A 22 6.95 -18.29 21.40
CA THR A 22 8.26 -18.20 20.76
C THR A 22 8.47 -16.82 20.11
N PRO A 23 9.61 -16.14 20.38
CA PRO A 23 9.94 -14.88 19.71
C PRO A 23 10.02 -15.02 18.18
N HIS A 24 10.39 -16.21 17.68
CA HIS A 24 10.37 -16.53 16.24
C HIS A 24 9.01 -16.34 15.55
N LYS A 25 7.88 -16.54 16.23
CA LYS A 25 6.56 -16.28 15.64
C LYS A 25 6.33 -14.79 15.39
N LYS A 26 6.79 -13.93 16.31
CA LYS A 26 6.70 -12.47 16.14
C LYS A 26 7.66 -11.97 15.06
N GLN A 27 8.87 -12.52 15.00
CA GLN A 27 9.82 -12.13 13.97
C GLN A 27 9.33 -12.47 12.56
N LYS A 28 8.84 -13.70 12.32
CA LYS A 28 8.25 -14.06 11.02
C LYS A 28 7.03 -13.21 10.64
N TYR A 29 6.23 -12.78 11.62
CA TYR A 29 5.10 -11.87 11.41
C TYR A 29 5.57 -10.45 11.01
N LEU A 30 6.57 -9.92 11.72
CA LEU A 30 7.17 -8.61 11.43
C LEU A 30 7.92 -8.58 10.09
N GLU A 31 8.52 -9.69 9.68
CA GLU A 31 9.14 -9.85 8.35
C GLU A 31 8.09 -9.92 7.23
N SER A 32 6.94 -10.56 7.46
CA SER A 32 5.89 -10.68 6.45
C SER A 32 4.96 -9.46 6.35
N GLU A 33 4.89 -8.60 7.37
CA GLU A 33 4.08 -7.38 7.38
C GLU A 33 4.42 -6.38 6.24
N PRO A 34 5.68 -5.96 6.00
CA PRO A 34 6.02 -5.09 4.87
C PRO A 34 5.82 -5.79 3.51
N LYS A 35 5.84 -7.13 3.46
CA LYS A 35 5.52 -7.90 2.24
C LYS A 35 4.05 -7.75 1.88
N ALA A 36 3.17 -7.94 2.86
CA ALA A 36 1.73 -7.81 2.67
C ALA A 36 1.36 -6.39 2.24
N LEU A 37 1.98 -5.36 2.86
CA LEU A 37 1.78 -3.96 2.47
C LEU A 37 2.27 -3.67 1.04
N GLY A 38 3.46 -4.15 0.65
CA GLY A 38 3.97 -3.97 -0.72
C GLY A 38 3.09 -4.63 -1.79
N VAL A 39 2.55 -5.83 -1.50
CA VAL A 39 1.58 -6.51 -2.38
C VAL A 39 0.25 -5.75 -2.45
N ALA A 40 -0.26 -5.24 -1.31
CA ALA A 40 -1.48 -4.43 -1.28
C ALA A 40 -1.31 -3.11 -2.06
N GLN A 41 -0.14 -2.48 -1.99
CA GLN A 41 0.19 -1.27 -2.75
C GLN A 41 0.11 -1.51 -4.27
N ILE A 42 0.64 -2.64 -4.76
CA ILE A 42 0.52 -3.04 -6.17
C ILE A 42 -0.93 -3.36 -6.53
N ALA A 43 -1.63 -4.17 -5.71
CA ALA A 43 -3.00 -4.59 -6.00
C ALA A 43 -3.99 -3.41 -6.09
N LEU A 44 -3.89 -2.45 -5.17
CA LEU A 44 -4.70 -1.22 -5.19
C LEU A 44 -4.41 -0.36 -6.41
N SER A 45 -3.15 -0.24 -6.83
CA SER A 45 -2.77 0.54 -8.01
C SER A 45 -3.16 -0.14 -9.34
N VAL A 46 -3.15 -1.47 -9.41
CA VAL A 46 -3.68 -2.20 -10.57
C VAL A 46 -5.21 -2.04 -10.65
N PHE A 47 -5.91 -2.03 -9.51
CA PHE A 47 -7.34 -1.76 -9.46
C PHE A 47 -7.69 -0.33 -9.90
N ASP A 48 -6.92 0.67 -9.43
CA ASP A 48 -7.00 2.08 -9.85
C ASP A 48 -6.84 2.23 -11.39
N ILE A 49 -5.77 1.69 -11.97
CA ILE A 49 -5.55 1.70 -13.43
C ILE A 49 -6.70 1.02 -14.18
N SER A 50 -7.19 -0.12 -13.68
CA SER A 50 -8.32 -0.84 -14.31
C SER A 50 -9.60 0.01 -14.30
N SER A 51 -9.84 0.72 -13.20
CA SER A 51 -10.99 1.62 -13.01
C SER A 51 -10.93 2.83 -13.94
N VAL A 52 -9.74 3.40 -14.18
CA VAL A 52 -9.52 4.49 -15.14
C VAL A 52 -9.73 4.01 -16.58
N ILE A 53 -9.24 2.82 -16.95
CA ILE A 53 -9.46 2.24 -18.29
C ILE A 53 -10.95 2.02 -18.58
N VAL A 54 -11.74 1.61 -17.57
CA VAL A 54 -13.19 1.46 -17.72
C VAL A 54 -13.87 2.82 -17.97
N LEU A 55 -13.51 3.89 -17.26
CA LEU A 55 -14.06 5.23 -17.57
C LEU A 55 -13.68 5.70 -18.97
N PHE A 56 -12.42 5.52 -19.36
CA PHE A 56 -11.91 5.92 -20.67
C PHE A 56 -12.67 5.25 -21.81
N THR A 57 -12.90 3.93 -21.72
CA THR A 57 -13.67 3.19 -22.73
C THR A 57 -15.16 3.57 -22.78
N ASN A 58 -15.73 4.07 -21.68
CA ASN A 58 -17.11 4.56 -21.63
C ASN A 58 -17.26 6.03 -22.05
N SER A 59 -16.19 6.68 -22.53
CA SER A 59 -16.18 8.09 -22.98
C SER A 59 -16.56 9.12 -21.90
N MET A 60 -16.44 8.76 -20.62
CA MET A 60 -16.72 9.63 -19.46
C MET A 60 -15.46 10.32 -18.89
N SER A 61 -14.34 10.21 -19.61
CA SER A 61 -12.99 10.57 -19.14
C SER A 61 -12.58 12.00 -19.48
N MET A 62 -11.93 12.68 -18.53
CA MET A 62 -11.18 13.91 -18.77
C MET A 62 -9.68 13.58 -18.91
N LEU A 63 -9.18 13.63 -20.15
CA LEU A 63 -7.84 13.17 -20.57
C LEU A 63 -6.65 13.63 -19.71
N VAL A 64 -6.78 14.76 -19.00
CA VAL A 64 -5.73 15.32 -18.13
C VAL A 64 -5.70 14.64 -16.76
N GLU A 65 -6.86 14.26 -16.23
CA GLU A 65 -7.01 13.57 -14.95
C GLU A 65 -6.58 12.11 -15.10
N ASP A 66 -7.06 11.41 -16.13
CA ASP A 66 -6.68 10.02 -16.43
C ASP A 66 -5.16 9.85 -16.51
N LEU A 67 -4.48 10.77 -17.21
CA LEU A 67 -3.02 10.76 -17.38
C LEU A 67 -2.30 10.94 -16.03
N THR A 68 -2.86 11.77 -15.15
CA THR A 68 -2.31 12.03 -13.81
C THR A 68 -2.49 10.81 -12.90
N HIS A 69 -3.67 10.17 -12.93
CA HIS A 69 -3.90 8.89 -12.23
C HIS A 69 -2.95 7.79 -12.70
N VAL A 70 -2.84 7.58 -14.03
CA VAL A 70 -1.94 6.57 -14.62
C VAL A 70 -0.47 6.80 -14.24
N ILE A 71 0.03 8.03 -14.37
CA ILE A 71 1.42 8.36 -13.98
C ILE A 71 1.64 8.13 -12.48
N GLY A 72 0.71 8.56 -11.63
CA GLY A 72 0.78 8.34 -10.18
C GLY A 72 0.81 6.84 -9.82
N SER A 73 -0.06 6.04 -10.43
CA SER A 73 -0.12 4.60 -10.19
C SER A 73 1.13 3.86 -10.67
N VAL A 74 1.79 4.28 -11.76
CA VAL A 74 3.11 3.73 -12.15
C VAL A 74 4.16 3.95 -11.04
N PHE A 75 4.22 5.13 -10.42
CA PHE A 75 5.13 5.37 -9.28
C PHE A 75 4.79 4.49 -8.06
N VAL A 76 3.50 4.28 -7.79
CA VAL A 76 3.01 3.41 -6.71
C VAL A 76 3.38 1.94 -6.94
N ILE A 77 3.26 1.42 -8.17
CA ILE A 77 3.68 0.05 -8.53
C ILE A 77 5.19 -0.13 -8.33
N ILE A 78 6.01 0.85 -8.73
CA ILE A 78 7.46 0.81 -8.53
C ILE A 78 7.79 0.82 -7.03
N ALA A 79 7.14 1.66 -6.23
CA ALA A 79 7.32 1.72 -4.78
C ALA A 79 6.92 0.41 -4.07
N GLY A 80 5.79 -0.19 -4.45
CA GLY A 80 5.34 -1.49 -3.93
C GLY A 80 6.29 -2.63 -4.32
N SER A 81 6.78 -2.63 -5.56
CA SER A 81 7.77 -3.61 -6.05
C SER A 81 9.09 -3.51 -5.27
N LEU A 82 9.56 -2.29 -4.99
CA LEU A 82 10.72 -2.05 -4.15
C LEU A 82 10.50 -2.48 -2.69
N ALA A 83 9.29 -2.32 -2.13
CA ALA A 83 8.96 -2.79 -0.78
C ALA A 83 9.00 -4.33 -0.65
N ILE A 84 8.66 -5.06 -1.72
CA ILE A 84 8.81 -6.52 -1.78
C ILE A 84 10.30 -6.89 -1.92
N ALA A 85 11.05 -6.20 -2.79
CA ALA A 85 12.49 -6.45 -2.99
C ALA A 85 13.34 -6.12 -1.74
N ALA A 86 12.96 -5.09 -0.98
CA ALA A 86 13.67 -4.59 0.19
C ALA A 86 13.79 -5.60 1.36
N GLN A 87 13.04 -6.70 1.34
CA GLN A 87 13.21 -7.82 2.29
C GLN A 87 14.37 -8.75 1.95
N ASN A 88 14.81 -8.78 0.69
CA ASN A 88 15.85 -9.70 0.22
C ASN A 88 17.15 -8.98 -0.17
N LEU A 89 17.13 -7.66 -0.33
CA LEU A 89 18.28 -6.86 -0.75
C LEU A 89 18.84 -5.97 0.37
N HIS A 90 20.16 -5.76 0.32
CA HIS A 90 20.93 -4.95 1.27
C HIS A 90 20.43 -3.49 1.43
N LEU A 91 20.87 -2.89 2.54
CA LEU A 91 20.67 -1.50 2.99
C LEU A 91 20.48 -0.39 1.92
N PRO A 92 21.25 -0.30 0.81
CA PRO A 92 20.96 0.65 -0.29
C PRO A 92 19.53 0.57 -0.85
N THR A 93 18.97 -0.64 -0.95
CA THR A 93 17.61 -0.84 -1.49
C THR A 93 16.54 -0.33 -0.53
N LEU A 94 16.77 -0.39 0.78
CA LEU A 94 15.90 0.24 1.78
C LEU A 94 15.90 1.77 1.66
N LYS A 95 17.04 2.39 1.35
CA LYS A 95 17.11 3.84 1.06
C LYS A 95 16.38 4.21 -0.23
N ALA A 96 16.53 3.41 -1.30
CA ALA A 96 15.80 3.61 -2.54
C ALA A 96 14.28 3.43 -2.36
N CYS A 97 13.86 2.40 -1.62
CA CYS A 97 12.48 2.17 -1.25
C CYS A 97 11.90 3.34 -0.46
N LEU A 98 12.62 3.85 0.56
CA LEU A 98 12.19 5.03 1.32
C LEU A 98 11.94 6.25 0.42
N GLY A 99 12.85 6.56 -0.51
CA GLY A 99 12.68 7.65 -1.47
C GLY A 99 11.46 7.46 -2.37
N MET A 100 11.27 6.24 -2.90
CA MET A 100 10.12 5.95 -3.77
C MET A 100 8.79 5.93 -3.02
N GLN A 101 8.75 5.57 -1.74
CA GLN A 101 7.53 5.69 -0.92
C GLN A 101 7.14 7.16 -0.67
N VAL A 102 8.10 8.07 -0.55
CA VAL A 102 7.81 9.52 -0.51
C VAL A 102 7.22 10.01 -1.84
N VAL A 103 7.83 9.62 -2.97
CA VAL A 103 7.32 9.97 -4.31
C VAL A 103 5.91 9.42 -4.54
N ALA A 104 5.68 8.14 -4.24
CA ALA A 104 4.37 7.50 -4.36
C ALA A 104 3.31 8.13 -3.44
N CYS A 105 3.70 8.54 -2.22
CA CYS A 105 2.83 9.27 -1.30
C CYS A 105 2.43 10.63 -1.86
N VAL A 106 3.39 11.42 -2.39
CA VAL A 106 3.10 12.74 -2.99
C VAL A 106 2.20 12.60 -4.21
N ALA A 107 2.47 11.64 -5.10
CA ALA A 107 1.60 11.36 -6.24
C ALA A 107 0.18 10.96 -5.81
N SER A 108 0.04 10.10 -4.80
CA SER A 108 -1.26 9.70 -4.25
C SER A 108 -2.02 10.86 -3.61
N VAL A 109 -1.32 11.82 -2.97
CA VAL A 109 -1.93 13.04 -2.42
C VAL A 109 -2.42 13.97 -3.52
N ILE A 110 -1.67 14.14 -4.62
CA ILE A 110 -2.11 14.94 -5.77
C ILE A 110 -3.37 14.33 -6.39
N ASN A 111 -3.36 13.02 -6.64
CA ASN A 111 -4.51 12.30 -7.18
C ASN A 111 -5.73 12.36 -6.25
N LEU A 112 -5.52 12.25 -4.92
CA LEU A 112 -6.58 12.43 -3.93
C LEU A 112 -7.19 13.84 -3.98
N ILE A 113 -6.37 14.89 -4.12
CA ILE A 113 -6.87 16.26 -4.23
C ILE A 113 -7.74 16.41 -5.48
N VAL A 114 -7.26 15.92 -6.63
CA VAL A 114 -7.99 15.91 -7.91
C VAL A 114 -9.36 15.23 -7.74
N SER A 115 -9.39 13.96 -7.32
CA SER A 115 -10.65 13.21 -7.14
C SER A 115 -11.62 13.87 -6.14
N VAL A 116 -11.11 14.57 -5.12
CA VAL A 116 -11.95 15.34 -4.18
C VAL A 116 -12.50 16.62 -4.82
N SER A 117 -11.72 17.35 -5.61
CA SER A 117 -12.23 18.50 -6.38
C SER A 117 -13.27 18.07 -7.41
N ASP A 118 -13.10 16.92 -8.05
CA ASP A 118 -14.04 16.43 -9.06
C ASP A 118 -15.35 15.98 -8.39
N MET A 119 -15.28 15.25 -7.28
CA MET A 119 -16.44 14.91 -6.46
C MET A 119 -17.19 16.17 -5.99
N ALA A 120 -16.48 17.23 -5.57
CA ALA A 120 -17.09 18.49 -5.16
C ALA A 120 -17.71 19.25 -6.35
N GLY A 121 -17.05 19.23 -7.52
CA GLY A 121 -17.54 19.80 -8.77
C GLY A 121 -18.79 19.10 -9.28
N HIS A 122 -18.80 17.76 -9.30
CA HIS A 122 -19.96 16.96 -9.70
C HIS A 122 -21.18 17.21 -8.81
N ARG A 123 -20.96 17.40 -7.51
CA ARG A 123 -22.03 17.72 -6.54
C ARG A 123 -22.69 19.09 -6.73
N HIS A 124 -22.06 20.01 -7.48
CA HIS A 124 -22.58 21.37 -7.72
C HIS A 124 -22.83 21.72 -9.20
N GLY A 125 -22.16 21.07 -10.15
CA GLY A 125 -22.12 21.46 -11.56
C GLY A 125 -23.05 20.65 -12.47
N TYR A 126 -23.10 19.32 -12.33
CA TYR A 126 -23.93 18.45 -13.18
C TYR A 126 -25.37 18.33 -12.63
N SER A 127 -26.07 19.46 -12.50
CA SER A 127 -27.53 19.41 -12.52
C SER A 127 -27.95 18.87 -13.89
N CYS A 128 -28.63 17.73 -13.92
CA CYS A 128 -29.09 17.17 -15.18
C CYS A 128 -29.90 18.21 -15.94
N TRP A 129 -29.45 18.58 -17.15
CA TRP A 129 -30.01 19.71 -17.87
C TRP A 129 -31.42 19.35 -18.34
N LYS A 130 -32.43 19.87 -17.63
CA LYS A 130 -33.82 19.74 -18.05
C LYS A 130 -34.03 20.56 -19.31
N TYR A 131 -33.85 19.92 -20.46
CA TYR A 131 -34.40 20.40 -21.71
C TYR A 131 -35.93 20.46 -21.56
N VAL A 132 -36.44 21.68 -21.37
CA VAL A 132 -37.87 21.99 -21.35
C VAL A 132 -38.39 21.90 -22.79
N GLU A 133 -38.49 20.69 -23.35
CA GLU A 133 -39.35 20.43 -24.52
C GLU A 133 -39.62 18.96 -24.90
N ILE A 134 -39.08 17.93 -24.22
CA ILE A 134 -39.51 16.53 -24.46
C ILE A 134 -39.86 15.83 -23.14
N ASN A 135 -41.13 15.42 -23.03
CA ASN A 135 -41.75 14.89 -21.82
C ASN A 135 -41.40 13.40 -21.55
N ASN A 136 -40.12 13.03 -21.71
CA ASN A 136 -39.61 11.67 -21.49
C ASN A 136 -38.99 11.56 -20.09
N THR A 137 -39.75 11.03 -19.13
CA THR A 137 -39.29 10.75 -17.75
C THR A 137 -38.05 9.85 -17.71
N ASP A 138 -37.95 8.91 -18.66
CA ASP A 138 -36.89 7.89 -18.78
C ASP A 138 -35.46 8.46 -18.90
N HIS A 139 -35.31 9.62 -19.57
CA HIS A 139 -34.00 10.29 -19.70
C HIS A 139 -33.55 10.97 -18.40
N ASN A 140 -34.49 11.48 -17.60
CA ASN A 140 -34.17 12.13 -16.34
C ASN A 140 -33.67 11.08 -15.32
N ASP A 141 -34.34 9.93 -15.23
CA ASP A 141 -33.95 8.85 -14.31
C ASP A 141 -32.61 8.21 -14.70
N SER A 142 -32.36 8.00 -16.00
CA SER A 142 -31.07 7.55 -16.53
C SER A 142 -29.92 8.50 -16.14
N CYS A 143 -30.16 9.81 -16.23
CA CYS A 143 -29.18 10.84 -15.90
C CYS A 143 -28.84 10.86 -14.40
N TYR A 144 -29.85 10.81 -13.52
CA TYR A 144 -29.64 10.71 -12.07
C TYR A 144 -28.87 9.44 -11.70
N SER A 145 -29.19 8.30 -12.30
CA SER A 145 -28.49 7.02 -12.09
C SER A 145 -27.00 7.11 -12.48
N ILE A 146 -26.68 7.80 -13.57
CA ILE A 146 -25.30 8.05 -14.00
C ILE A 146 -24.57 8.97 -13.01
N THR A 147 -25.14 10.12 -12.64
CA THR A 147 -24.51 11.06 -11.70
C THR A 147 -24.25 10.42 -10.32
N ASP A 148 -25.19 9.62 -9.83
CA ASP A 148 -25.06 8.86 -8.58
C ASP A 148 -23.92 7.81 -8.67
N SER A 149 -23.90 7.03 -9.76
CA SER A 149 -22.83 6.06 -10.03
C SER A 149 -21.44 6.71 -10.10
N THR A 150 -21.31 7.86 -10.76
CA THR A 150 -20.07 8.62 -10.84
C THR A 150 -19.64 9.18 -9.48
N ALA A 151 -20.57 9.63 -8.63
CA ALA A 151 -20.25 10.07 -7.28
C ALA A 151 -19.73 8.92 -6.41
N HIS A 152 -20.31 7.73 -6.54
CA HIS A 152 -19.82 6.51 -5.88
C HIS A 152 -18.41 6.12 -6.34
N TYR A 153 -18.12 6.23 -7.63
CA TYR A 153 -16.79 5.97 -8.19
C TYR A 153 -15.72 6.92 -7.62
N PHE A 154 -15.97 8.23 -7.57
CA PHE A 154 -15.01 9.18 -6.97
C PHE A 154 -14.79 8.90 -5.48
N ALA A 155 -15.82 8.50 -4.74
CA ALA A 155 -15.68 8.09 -3.34
C ALA A 155 -14.79 6.84 -3.18
N GLU A 156 -14.87 5.88 -4.11
CA GLU A 156 -13.99 4.71 -4.15
C GLU A 156 -12.53 5.10 -4.44
N LEU A 157 -12.26 5.96 -5.43
CA LEU A 157 -10.91 6.49 -5.69
C LEU A 157 -10.31 7.21 -4.48
N VAL A 158 -11.12 8.02 -3.77
CA VAL A 158 -10.71 8.69 -2.53
C VAL A 158 -10.26 7.69 -1.47
N LEU A 159 -10.98 6.57 -1.30
CA LEU A 159 -10.59 5.50 -0.38
C LEU A 159 -9.30 4.80 -0.82
N ILE A 160 -9.14 4.52 -2.11
CA ILE A 160 -7.94 3.87 -2.67
C ILE A 160 -6.70 4.74 -2.47
N HIS A 161 -6.72 6.02 -2.87
CA HIS A 161 -5.58 6.91 -2.67
C HIS A 161 -5.28 7.14 -1.18
N THR A 162 -6.30 7.22 -0.32
CA THR A 162 -6.11 7.29 1.14
C THR A 162 -5.40 6.05 1.69
N ALA A 163 -5.79 4.84 1.23
CA ALA A 163 -5.14 3.60 1.61
C ALA A 163 -3.69 3.53 1.10
N LEU A 164 -3.43 3.97 -0.14
CA LEU A 164 -2.08 4.04 -0.71
C LEU A 164 -1.16 5.00 0.06
N ILE A 165 -1.66 6.15 0.50
CA ILE A 165 -0.94 7.09 1.38
C ILE A 165 -0.61 6.42 2.71
N ALA A 166 -1.58 5.79 3.37
CA ALA A 166 -1.38 5.11 4.65
C ALA A 166 -0.35 3.98 4.57
N ILE A 167 -0.41 3.17 3.49
CA ILE A 167 0.56 2.10 3.21
C ILE A 167 1.96 2.69 2.97
N SER A 168 2.08 3.74 2.14
CA SER A 168 3.36 4.38 1.82
C SER A 168 4.03 4.99 3.05
N VAL A 169 3.26 5.69 3.90
CA VAL A 169 3.75 6.24 5.18
C VAL A 169 4.19 5.12 6.13
N THR A 170 3.45 4.02 6.20
CA THR A 170 3.79 2.86 7.05
C THR A 170 5.08 2.20 6.57
N LEU A 171 5.23 1.96 5.26
CA LEU A 171 6.44 1.41 4.67
C LEU A 171 7.65 2.35 4.83
N ALA A 172 7.46 3.66 4.68
CA ALA A 172 8.51 4.65 4.94
C ALA A 172 8.96 4.62 6.41
N ALA A 173 8.03 4.55 7.37
CA ALA A 173 8.34 4.44 8.78
C ALA A 173 9.10 3.14 9.12
N TYR A 174 8.76 2.02 8.47
CA TYR A 174 9.51 0.77 8.58
C TYR A 174 10.92 0.89 8.00
N CYS A 175 11.07 1.43 6.79
CA CYS A 175 12.38 1.65 6.17
C CYS A 175 13.29 2.56 7.03
N CYS A 176 12.75 3.67 7.57
CA CYS A 176 13.47 4.56 8.47
C CYS A 176 13.99 3.84 9.73
N LYS A 177 13.16 3.00 10.38
CA LYS A 177 13.58 2.23 11.56
C LYS A 177 14.73 1.27 11.24
N VAL A 178 14.64 0.53 10.13
CA VAL A 178 15.68 -0.44 9.73
C VAL A 178 16.98 0.27 9.32
N VAL A 179 16.88 1.36 8.54
CA VAL A 179 18.06 2.16 8.16
C VAL A 179 18.77 2.72 9.40
N ASN A 180 18.02 3.21 10.40
CA ASN A 180 18.62 3.70 11.65
C ASN A 180 19.25 2.58 12.50
N CYS A 181 18.67 1.38 12.52
CA CYS A 181 19.27 0.20 13.17
C CYS A 181 20.59 -0.26 12.52
N CYS A 182 20.72 -0.11 11.21
CA CYS A 182 21.80 -0.69 10.40
C CYS A 182 22.84 0.33 9.89
N SER A 183 22.70 1.63 10.20
CA SER A 183 23.68 2.63 9.77
C SER A 183 24.88 2.71 10.72
N PRO A 184 26.14 2.74 10.23
CA PRO A 184 27.33 2.66 11.08
C PRO A 184 27.64 3.92 11.92
N GLY A 185 26.72 4.90 12.03
CA GLY A 185 26.97 6.23 12.61
C GLY A 185 26.12 6.65 13.83
N GLN A 186 25.19 5.83 14.32
CA GLN A 186 24.25 6.22 15.39
C GLN A 186 24.23 5.25 16.59
N ARG A 187 25.38 5.03 17.20
CA ARG A 187 25.49 4.61 18.62
C ARG A 187 25.86 5.78 19.52
N MET A 188 25.05 6.85 19.53
CA MET A 188 25.17 7.89 20.56
C MET A 188 23.81 8.56 20.83
N ASN A 189 23.51 8.78 22.10
CA ASN A 189 22.37 9.54 22.62
C ASN A 189 20.97 8.99 22.32
N ARG A 190 20.69 7.85 22.95
CA ARG A 190 19.34 7.36 23.27
C ARG A 190 18.66 8.25 24.34
N HIS A 191 18.47 9.53 24.07
CA HIS A 191 17.65 10.41 24.89
C HIS A 191 16.74 11.29 24.03
N HIS A 192 15.44 11.08 24.21
CA HIS A 192 14.36 12.02 23.88
C HIS A 192 13.98 12.25 22.40
N LEU A 193 13.57 11.20 21.70
CA LEU A 193 12.61 11.33 20.58
C LEU A 193 11.59 10.19 20.61
N GLU A 194 10.65 10.29 21.56
CA GLU A 194 9.46 9.44 21.61
C GLU A 194 8.47 9.88 20.51
N MET A 195 8.73 9.51 19.25
CA MET A 195 7.66 9.48 18.26
C MET A 195 6.76 8.27 18.53
N ARG A 196 5.75 8.48 19.37
CA ARG A 196 4.59 7.59 19.49
C ARG A 196 3.85 7.56 18.16
N SER A 197 4.18 6.60 17.29
CA SER A 197 3.17 6.09 16.35
C SER A 197 2.21 5.18 17.12
N SER A 198 0.91 5.44 17.01
CA SER A 198 -0.14 4.88 17.87
C SER A 198 -0.55 3.44 17.50
N VAL A 199 0.41 2.55 17.28
CA VAL A 199 0.17 1.11 17.13
C VAL A 199 1.21 0.31 17.91
N GLY A 200 0.77 -0.33 19.00
CA GLY A 200 1.42 -1.49 19.63
C GLY A 200 2.91 -1.39 19.94
N GLY A 201 3.29 -0.80 21.08
CA GLY A 201 4.66 -0.81 21.57
C GLY A 201 5.24 -2.22 21.68
N GLN A 202 6.18 -2.57 20.81
CA GLN A 202 6.90 -3.84 20.86
C GLN A 202 8.27 -3.71 20.19
N PRO A 203 9.35 -4.27 20.79
CA PRO A 203 10.68 -4.20 20.20
C PRO A 203 10.73 -5.09 18.96
N ILE A 204 10.81 -4.45 17.79
CA ILE A 204 11.16 -5.11 16.54
C ILE A 204 12.63 -5.51 16.66
N LEU A 205 12.90 -6.82 16.63
CA LEU A 205 14.26 -7.33 16.67
C LEU A 205 14.94 -6.99 15.33
N CYS A 206 15.75 -5.93 15.30
CA CYS A 206 16.49 -5.51 14.11
C CYS A 206 17.58 -6.54 13.74
N LEU A 207 17.18 -7.61 13.04
CA LEU A 207 18.10 -8.56 12.44
C LEU A 207 18.66 -7.96 11.14
N CYS A 208 19.79 -7.27 11.24
CA CYS A 208 20.51 -6.83 10.06
C CYS A 208 21.24 -8.05 9.47
N ARG A 209 20.87 -8.46 8.25
CA ARG A 209 21.43 -9.62 7.53
C ARG A 209 22.50 -9.19 6.54
#